data_AF-A0A354FDX9-F1
#
_entry.id   AF-A0A354FDX9-F1
#
_cell.length_a   1.000
_cell.length_b   1.000
_cell.length_c   1.000
_cell.angle_alpha   90.00
_cell.angle_beta   90.00
_cell.angle_gamma   90.00
#
_symmetry.space_group_name_H-M   'P 1'
#
loop_
_entity.id
_entity.type
_entity.pdbx_description
1 polymer ?
#
loop_
_entity_poly.entity_id
_entity_poly.type
_entity_poly.pdbx_seq_one_letter_code
_entity_poly.pdbx_strand_id
1 'polypeptide(L)' 'TKAAHALHLTQPAVSKQLNSLEKLYGITLLHRTSRYVNVTEAGKIVYDYSKQILAKVNESKVAVQALQKELSG' A
#
# COMPACT_ATOMS: atom_id res chain seq x y z
N THR A 1 -14.30 8.90 -5.00
CA THR A 1 -13.88 8.19 -3.77
C THR A 1 -13.70 6.69 -4.00
N LYS A 2 -12.85 6.24 -4.94
CA LYS A 2 -12.70 4.80 -5.23
C LYS A 2 -11.75 4.08 -4.24
N ALA A 3 -10.57 4.64 -3.98
CA ALA A 3 -9.60 4.06 -3.05
C ALA A 3 -10.11 4.03 -1.60
N ALA A 4 -10.76 5.11 -1.15
CA ALA A 4 -11.41 5.21 0.16
C ALA A 4 -12.42 4.07 0.37
N HIS A 5 -13.30 3.84 -0.61
CA HIS A 5 -14.27 2.74 -0.56
C HIS A 5 -13.60 1.36 -0.55
N ALA A 6 -12.60 1.14 -1.42
CA ALA A 6 -11.88 -0.12 -1.49
C ALA A 6 -11.10 -0.46 -0.21
N LEU A 7 -10.70 0.55 0.55
CA LEU A 7 -9.98 0.40 1.82
C LEU A 7 -10.90 0.49 3.04
N HIS A 8 -12.22 0.67 2.86
CA HIS A 8 -13.18 0.96 3.93
C HIS A 8 -12.76 2.15 4.80
N LEU A 9 -12.17 3.18 4.18
CA LEU A 9 -11.67 4.39 4.83
C LEU A 9 -12.39 5.63 4.31
N THR A 10 -12.28 6.72 5.06
CA THR A 10 -12.68 8.05 4.57
C THR A 10 -11.62 8.60 3.62
N GLN A 11 -12.01 9.47 2.68
CA GLN A 11 -11.05 10.13 1.78
C GLN A 11 -9.97 10.94 2.53
N PRO A 12 -10.28 11.65 3.64
CA PRO A 12 -9.26 12.34 4.43
C PRO A 12 -8.25 11.36 5.04
N ALA A 13 -8.69 10.19 5.50
CA ALA A 13 -7.80 9.17 6.05
C ALA A 13 -6.82 8.63 5.00
N VAL A 14 -7.31 8.32 3.79
CA VAL A 14 -6.44 7.89 2.67
C VAL A 14 -5.46 8.99 2.27
N SER A 15 -5.89 10.26 2.28
CA SER A 15 -5.00 11.38 1.98
C SER A 15 -3.93 11.57 3.06
N LYS A 16 -4.29 11.42 4.34
CA LYS A 16 -3.34 11.46 5.46
C LYS A 16 -2.29 10.36 5.33
N GLN A 17 -2.70 9.13 4.98
CA GLN A 17 -1.78 8.01 4.78
C GLN A 17 -0.81 8.27 3.62
N LEU A 18 -1.28 8.81 2.49
CA LEU A 18 -0.39 9.21 1.40
C LEU A 18 0.60 10.28 1.86
N ASN A 19 0.14 11.33 2.52
CA ASN A 19 1.02 12.40 2.98
C ASN A 19 2.10 11.87 3.95
N SER A 20 1.75 10.91 4.81
CA SER A 20 2.72 10.24 5.67
C SER A 20 3.76 9.46 4.86
N LEU A 21 3.34 8.80 3.78
CA LEU A 21 4.24 8.07 2.88
C LEU A 21 5.17 9.03 2.13
N GLU A 22 4.65 10.11 1.59
CA GLU A 22 5.43 11.16 0.92
C GLU A 22 6.44 11.80 1.89
N LYS A 23 6.03 12.03 3.15
CA LYS A 23 6.93 12.53 4.20
C LYS A 23 8.03 11.54 4.55
N LEU A 24 7.73 10.24 4.60
CA LEU A 24 8.70 9.18 4.85
C LEU A 24 9.79 9.15 3.77
N TYR A 25 9.39 9.28 2.50
CA TYR A 25 10.33 9.27 1.36
C TYR A 25 10.92 10.65 1.04
N GLY A 26 10.40 11.73 1.62
CA GLY A 26 10.82 13.10 1.33
C GLY A 26 10.51 13.58 -0.09
N ILE A 27 9.59 12.92 -0.80
CA ILE A 27 9.26 13.20 -2.21
C ILE A 27 7.78 12.98 -2.50
N THR A 28 7.22 13.78 -3.41
CA THR A 28 5.83 13.64 -3.87
C THR A 28 5.65 12.37 -4.69
N LEU A 29 4.67 11.55 -4.32
CA LEU A 29 4.35 10.29 -4.96
C LEU A 29 3.13 10.42 -5.88
N LEU A 30 2.20 11.33 -5.58
CA LEU A 30 1.04 11.62 -6.43
C LEU A 30 0.84 13.12 -6.63
N HIS A 31 0.72 13.56 -7.88
CA HIS A 31 0.21 14.89 -8.21
C HIS A 31 -1.32 14.87 -8.22
N ARG A 32 -1.93 15.69 -7.38
CA ARG A 32 -3.39 15.80 -7.25
C ARG A 32 -3.82 17.20 -7.65
N THR A 33 -4.73 17.28 -8.62
CA THR A 33 -5.49 18.49 -8.93
C THR A 33 -6.95 18.27 -8.56
N SER A 34 -7.78 19.31 -8.64
CA SER A 34 -9.23 19.19 -8.41
C SER A 34 -9.91 18.20 -9.37
N ARG A 35 -9.28 17.90 -10.50
CA ARG A 35 -9.89 17.15 -11.62
C ARG A 35 -9.20 15.81 -11.89
N TYR A 36 -7.90 15.68 -11.59
CA TYR A 36 -7.10 14.48 -11.91
C TYR A 36 -6.08 14.13 -10.82
N VAL A 37 -5.73 12.84 -10.77
CA VAL A 37 -4.64 12.32 -9.93
C VAL A 37 -3.67 11.57 -10.84
N ASN A 38 -2.41 11.98 -10.82
CA ASN A 38 -1.34 11.39 -11.62
C ASN A 38 -0.24 10.87 -10.71
N VAL A 39 0.29 9.69 -11.05
CA VAL A 39 1.43 9.10 -10.34
C VAL A 39 2.74 9.72 -10.80
N THR A 40 3.64 10.03 -9.87
CA THR A 40 5.00 10.50 -10.18
C THR A 40 5.91 9.32 -10.50
N GLU A 41 7.11 9.58 -11.00
CA GLU A 41 8.12 8.52 -11.20
C GLU A 41 8.50 7.86 -9.87
N ALA A 42 8.73 8.65 -8.82
CA ALA A 42 8.92 8.15 -7.46
C ALA A 42 7.71 7.33 -6.97
N GLY A 43 6.49 7.77 -7.29
CA GLY A 43 5.26 7.04 -6.99
C GLY A 43 5.21 5.66 -7.63
N LYS A 44 5.69 5.51 -8.87
CA LYS A 44 5.78 4.20 -9.56
C LYS A 44 6.77 3.28 -8.86
N ILE A 45 7.97 3.80 -8.53
CA ILE A 45 9.00 3.04 -7.82
C ILE A 45 8.46 2.53 -6.48
N VAL A 46 7.87 3.42 -5.67
CA VAL A 46 7.30 3.04 -4.36
C VAL A 46 6.16 2.02 -4.53
N TYR A 47 5.34 2.16 -5.57
CA TYR A 47 4.27 1.21 -5.85
C TYR A 47 4.81 -0.20 -6.15
N ASP A 48 5.82 -0.32 -7.01
CA ASP A 48 6.40 -1.61 -7.40
C ASP A 48 7.05 -2.32 -6.20
N TYR A 49 7.80 -1.59 -5.38
CA TYR A 49 8.35 -2.14 -4.13
C TYR A 49 7.26 -2.52 -3.14
N SER A 50 6.21 -1.70 -3.01
CA SER A 50 5.08 -1.99 -2.11
C SER A 50 4.38 -3.31 -2.50
N LYS A 51 4.19 -3.57 -3.80
CA LYS A 51 3.61 -4.85 -4.26
C LYS A 51 4.47 -6.04 -3.87
N GLN A 52 5.79 -5.93 -4.04
CA GLN A 52 6.71 -7.01 -3.68
C GLN A 52 6.71 -7.27 -2.17
N ILE A 53 6.72 -6.22 -1.36
CA ILE A 53 6.65 -6.33 0.10
C ILE A 53 5.35 -7.04 0.53
N LEU A 54 4.21 -6.63 -0.03
CA LEU A 54 2.92 -7.26 0.29
C LEU A 54 2.87 -8.74 -0.12
N ALA A 55 3.46 -9.08 -1.28
CA ALA A 55 3.60 -10.47 -1.71
C ALA A 55 4.43 -11.29 -0.71
N LYS A 56 5.57 -10.74 -0.25
CA LYS A 56 6.43 -11.40 0.75
C LYS A 56 5.76 -11.57 2.10
N VAL A 57 4.98 -10.58 2.55
CA VAL A 57 4.15 -10.71 3.76
C VAL A 57 3.13 -11.84 3.60
N ASN A 58 2.51 -11.97 2.42
CA ASN A 58 1.57 -13.05 2.16
C ASN A 58 2.25 -14.43 2.12
N GLU A 59 3.38 -14.56 1.43
CA GLU A 59 4.20 -15.78 1.42
C GLU A 59 4.58 -16.21 2.85
N SER A 60 5.02 -15.26 3.67
CA SER A 60 5.36 -15.51 5.08
C SER A 60 4.16 -16.02 5.89
N LYS A 61 2.97 -15.44 5.71
CA LYS A 61 1.74 -15.93 6.37
C LYS A 61 1.42 -17.37 5.98
N VAL A 62 1.51 -17.68 4.68
CA VAL A 62 1.25 -19.03 4.17
C VAL A 62 2.25 -20.03 4.75
N ALA A 63 3.54 -19.69 4.78
CA ALA A 63 4.59 -20.56 5.34
C ALA A 63 4.35 -20.86 6.82
N VAL A 64 4.00 -19.84 7.63
CA VAL A 64 3.70 -20.02 9.06
C VAL A 64 2.43 -20.86 9.27
N GLN A 65 1.40 -20.67 8.44
CA GLN A 65 0.17 -21.46 8.52
C GLN A 65 0.39 -22.93 8.14
N ALA A 66 1.29 -23.22 7.21
CA ALA A 66 1.65 -24.59 6.85
C ALA A 66 2.27 -25.34 8.04
N LEU A 67 3.21 -24.70 8.75
CA LEU A 67 3.80 -25.28 9.96
C LEU A 67 2.76 -25.58 11.05
N GLN A 68 1.80 -24.69 11.28
CA GLN A 68 0.74 -24.94 12.28
C GLN A 68 -0.12 -26.16 11.95
N LYS A 69 -0.36 -26.44 10.67
CA LYS A 69 -1.16 -27.60 10.24
C LYS A 69 -0.40 -28.92 10.43
N GLU A 70 0.91 -28.92 10.22
CA GLU A 70 1.76 -30.10 10.42
C GLU A 70 1.95 -30.47 11.90
N LEU A 71 1.94 -29.50 12.83
CA LEU A 71 2.00 -29.79 14.27
C LEU A 71 0.67 -30.26 14.88
N SER A 72 -0.46 -30.07 14.18
CA SER A 72 -1.80 -30.37 14.69
C SER A 72 -2.39 -31.68 14.15
N GLY A 73 -1.68 -32.37 13.26
CA GLY A 73 -2.04 -33.67 12.69
C GLY A 73 -1.03 -34.73 13.06
#